data_AF-A0A2V6NNY5-F1
#
_entry.id   AF-A0A2V6NNY5-F1
#
_cell.length_a   1.000
_cell.length_b   1.000
_cell.length_c   1.000
_cell.angle_alpha   90.00
_cell.angle_beta   90.00
_cell.angle_gamma   90.00
#
_symmetry.space_group_name_H-M   'P 1'
#
loop_
_entity.id
_entity.type
_entity.pdbx_description
1 polymer ?
#
loop_
_entity_poly.entity_id
_entity_poly.type
_entity_poly.pdbx_seq_one_letter_code
_entity_poly.pdbx_strand_id
1 'polypeptide(L)'
;MAAVADRGPQPTAAATIIDRWILDRLDHVIAECRNAYAAFEFHKVYHSINHFCAVDLSSLYIDITKDRMYCDAPDSPRRRATQFAMHKIFDALCRLLAPVLVFTAEEAWSHAIAGVGDAGPRSAAAATASVHLQLFPDCRAAAPPAGATDEAVRQQIDQLLRLRGVIGQALEKARQEKLIGNSLEARVTLKCDRKTIGSVSKEELEEFFILSDLIIEDAGEASAIVEKTPYAKCARCWRHRETVGQSAVHPDLCDRCESVVASITKMEERA
;
A
#
# COMPACT_ATOMS: atom_id res chain seq x y z
N MET A 1 -10.72 26.60 -18.51
CA MET A 1 -11.26 25.31 -18.00
C MET A 1 -10.52 24.17 -18.66
N ALA A 2 -9.34 23.80 -18.15
CA ALA A 2 -8.71 22.55 -18.57
C ALA A 2 -9.42 21.44 -17.80
N ALA A 3 -10.27 20.68 -18.49
CA ALA A 3 -10.83 19.45 -17.94
C ALA A 3 -9.66 18.59 -17.45
N VAL A 4 -9.61 18.33 -16.15
CA VAL A 4 -8.75 17.27 -15.60
C VAL A 4 -9.27 15.99 -16.22
N ALA A 5 -8.65 15.59 -17.33
CA ALA A 5 -8.96 14.33 -17.98
C ALA A 5 -8.73 13.24 -16.93
N ASP A 6 -9.82 12.63 -16.47
CA ASP A 6 -9.77 11.42 -15.65
C ASP A 6 -9.17 10.31 -16.49
N ARG A 7 -7.85 10.30 -16.54
CA ARG A 7 -7.09 9.16 -16.99
C ARG A 7 -7.19 8.19 -15.84
N GLY A 8 -8.07 7.21 -16.00
CA GLY A 8 -8.14 6.03 -15.14
C GLY A 8 -6.72 5.55 -14.80
N PRO A 9 -6.52 4.94 -13.64
CA PRO A 9 -5.21 4.81 -13.06
C PRO A 9 -4.27 4.07 -14.04
N GLN A 10 -3.14 4.70 -14.37
CA GLN A 10 -2.14 4.15 -15.29
C GLN A 10 -1.04 3.47 -14.49
N PRO A 11 -0.31 2.49 -15.06
CA PRO A 11 0.92 1.99 -14.45
C PRO A 11 1.87 3.16 -14.23
N THR A 12 2.15 3.51 -12.97
CA THR A 12 3.01 4.64 -12.66
C THR A 12 4.44 4.16 -12.48
N ALA A 13 5.40 4.89 -13.06
CA ALA A 13 6.82 4.68 -12.80
C ALA A 13 7.21 4.88 -11.32
N ALA A 14 6.29 5.47 -10.52
CA ALA A 14 6.43 5.70 -9.09
C ALA A 14 5.93 4.54 -8.21
N ALA A 15 5.61 3.37 -8.79
CA ALA A 15 5.22 2.20 -8.02
C ALA A 15 6.35 1.74 -7.08
N THR A 16 6.06 1.74 -5.78
CA THR A 16 6.99 1.26 -4.76
C THR A 16 7.08 -0.26 -4.79
N ILE A 17 8.08 -0.82 -4.13
CA ILE A 17 8.33 -2.26 -4.11
C ILE A 17 7.10 -3.04 -3.62
N ILE A 18 6.38 -2.51 -2.63
CA ILE A 18 5.16 -3.14 -2.11
C ILE A 18 3.99 -3.07 -3.11
N ASP A 19 3.86 -1.99 -3.89
CA ASP A 19 2.82 -1.88 -4.94
C ASP A 19 3.09 -2.89 -6.07
N ARG A 20 4.37 -3.07 -6.41
CA ARG A 20 4.79 -4.07 -7.42
C ARG A 20 4.55 -5.48 -6.93
N TRP A 21 4.93 -5.76 -5.68
CA TRP A 21 4.76 -7.05 -5.03
C TRP A 21 3.28 -7.46 -4.95
N ILE A 22 2.39 -6.56 -4.51
CA ILE A 22 0.98 -6.93 -4.36
C ILE A 22 0.31 -7.21 -5.71
N LEU A 23 0.74 -6.53 -6.78
CA LEU A 23 0.23 -6.79 -8.12
C LEU A 23 0.75 -8.13 -8.68
N ASP A 24 2.00 -8.48 -8.39
CA ASP A 24 2.53 -9.82 -8.70
C ASP A 24 1.78 -10.90 -7.92
N ARG A 25 1.52 -10.68 -6.63
CA ARG A 25 0.72 -11.60 -5.82
C ARG A 25 -0.69 -11.75 -6.36
N LEU A 26 -1.31 -10.66 -6.84
CA LEU A 26 -2.62 -10.69 -7.49
C LEU A 26 -2.62 -11.59 -8.74
N ASP A 27 -1.58 -11.52 -9.59
CA ASP A 27 -1.49 -12.39 -10.78
C ASP A 27 -1.45 -13.88 -10.40
N HIS A 28 -0.76 -14.23 -9.31
CA HIS A 28 -0.74 -15.60 -8.79
C HIS A 28 -2.13 -16.04 -8.30
N VAL A 29 -2.81 -15.19 -7.54
CA VAL A 29 -4.19 -15.47 -7.06
C VAL A 29 -5.15 -15.65 -8.22
N ILE A 30 -5.06 -14.82 -9.26
CA ILE A 30 -5.86 -14.96 -10.48
C ILE A 30 -5.61 -16.31 -11.14
N ALA A 31 -4.34 -16.69 -11.35
CA ALA A 31 -3.98 -17.97 -11.96
C ALA A 31 -4.48 -19.17 -11.13
N GLU A 32 -4.25 -19.15 -9.82
CA GLU A 32 -4.70 -20.18 -8.89
C GLU A 32 -6.22 -20.35 -8.93
N CYS A 33 -6.97 -19.24 -8.83
CA CYS A 33 -8.44 -19.27 -8.83
C CYS A 33 -9.00 -19.77 -10.15
N ARG A 34 -8.45 -19.34 -11.29
CA ARG A 34 -8.89 -19.79 -12.61
C ARG A 34 -8.67 -21.29 -12.81
N ASN A 35 -7.50 -21.80 -12.40
CA ASN A 35 -7.20 -23.23 -12.46
C ASN A 35 -8.14 -24.03 -11.54
N ALA A 36 -8.37 -23.54 -10.32
CA ALA A 36 -9.29 -24.18 -9.37
C ALA A 36 -10.74 -24.18 -9.89
N TYR A 37 -11.21 -23.09 -10.50
CA TYR A 37 -12.53 -23.05 -11.14
C TYR A 37 -12.64 -24.07 -12.28
N ALA A 38 -11.62 -24.16 -13.15
CA ALA A 38 -11.60 -25.13 -14.25
C ALA A 38 -11.62 -26.58 -13.76
N ALA A 39 -11.03 -26.85 -12.60
CA ALA A 39 -11.00 -28.17 -11.96
C ALA A 39 -12.18 -28.43 -11.00
N PHE A 40 -13.13 -27.50 -10.87
CA PHE A 40 -14.23 -27.56 -9.89
C PHE A 40 -13.77 -27.63 -8.41
N GLU A 41 -12.58 -27.13 -8.09
CA GLU A 41 -11.99 -27.13 -6.76
C GLU A 41 -12.31 -25.85 -5.97
N PHE A 42 -13.59 -25.55 -5.76
CA PHE A 42 -14.07 -24.27 -5.18
C PHE A 42 -13.47 -23.93 -3.80
N HIS A 43 -13.13 -24.95 -3.00
CA HIS A 43 -12.47 -24.76 -1.71
C HIS A 43 -11.09 -24.08 -1.84
N LYS A 44 -10.35 -24.35 -2.93
CA LYS A 44 -9.07 -23.69 -3.19
C LYS A 44 -9.26 -22.22 -3.53
N VAL A 45 -10.33 -21.87 -4.26
CA VAL A 45 -10.70 -20.47 -4.53
C VAL A 45 -10.97 -19.72 -3.22
N TYR A 46 -11.78 -20.31 -2.34
CA TYR A 46 -12.05 -19.74 -1.02
C TYR A 46 -10.76 -19.49 -0.23
N HIS A 47 -9.90 -20.51 -0.11
CA HIS A 47 -8.66 -20.38 0.65
C HIS A 47 -7.69 -19.36 0.05
N SER A 48 -7.51 -19.36 -1.29
CA SER A 48 -6.61 -18.41 -1.98
C SER A 48 -7.08 -16.97 -1.78
N ILE A 49 -8.36 -16.68 -2.02
CA ILE A 49 -8.91 -15.33 -1.85
C ILE A 49 -8.91 -14.91 -0.37
N ASN A 50 -9.30 -15.79 0.55
CA ASN A 50 -9.33 -15.47 1.97
C ASN A 50 -7.91 -15.15 2.49
N HIS A 51 -6.93 -15.95 2.11
CA HIS A 51 -5.52 -15.72 2.45
C HIS A 51 -5.03 -14.39 1.88
N PHE A 52 -5.28 -14.13 0.59
CA PHE A 52 -4.89 -12.87 -0.04
C PHE A 52 -5.52 -11.65 0.66
N CYS A 53 -6.81 -11.71 1.00
CA CYS A 53 -7.49 -10.63 1.70
C CYS A 53 -6.98 -10.42 3.14
N ALA A 54 -6.80 -11.49 3.90
CA ALA A 54 -6.43 -11.41 5.31
C ALA A 54 -4.94 -11.11 5.52
N VAL A 55 -4.08 -11.83 4.81
CA VAL A 55 -2.63 -11.78 4.99
C VAL A 55 -2.03 -10.70 4.09
N ASP A 56 -2.14 -10.85 2.78
CA ASP A 56 -1.42 -10.00 1.82
C ASP A 56 -1.97 -8.57 1.79
N LEU A 57 -3.29 -8.41 1.83
CA LEU A 57 -3.96 -7.10 1.80
C LEU A 57 -4.08 -6.47 3.19
N SER A 58 -4.93 -7.03 4.06
CA SER A 58 -5.31 -6.37 5.32
C SER A 58 -4.13 -6.21 6.27
N SER A 59 -3.39 -7.29 6.55
CA SER A 59 -2.31 -7.27 7.54
C SER A 59 -1.01 -6.63 7.05
N LEU A 60 -0.83 -6.50 5.75
CA LEU A 60 0.43 -6.06 5.14
C LEU A 60 0.24 -4.86 4.22
N TYR A 61 -0.29 -5.04 3.01
CA TYR A 61 -0.29 -3.99 1.99
C TYR A 61 -1.08 -2.73 2.41
N ILE A 62 -2.30 -2.91 2.91
CA ILE A 62 -3.14 -1.79 3.33
C ILE A 62 -2.52 -1.12 4.55
N ASP A 63 -2.03 -1.89 5.53
CA ASP A 63 -1.44 -1.33 6.75
C ASP A 63 -0.20 -0.47 6.46
N ILE A 64 0.69 -0.96 5.59
CA ILE A 64 1.88 -0.22 5.12
C ILE A 64 1.48 1.06 4.37
N THR A 65 0.47 1.00 3.51
CA THR A 65 0.13 2.11 2.59
C THR A 65 -0.90 3.12 3.14
N LYS A 66 -1.46 2.91 4.34
CA LYS A 66 -2.43 3.82 4.98
C LYS A 66 -1.94 5.27 5.04
N ASP A 67 -0.69 5.47 5.47
CA ASP A 67 -0.11 6.80 5.67
C ASP A 67 -0.13 7.63 4.37
N ARG A 68 0.43 7.11 3.28
CA ARG A 68 0.38 7.78 1.97
C ARG A 68 -1.05 7.94 1.44
N MET A 69 -1.93 6.97 1.67
CA MET A 69 -3.30 7.02 1.15
C MET A 69 -4.13 8.14 1.81
N TYR A 70 -3.87 8.38 3.10
CA TYR A 70 -4.57 9.39 3.89
C TYR A 70 -3.89 10.77 3.88
N CYS A 71 -2.56 10.80 3.84
CA CYS A 71 -1.80 12.03 4.11
C CYS A 71 -1.14 12.66 2.88
N ASP A 72 -0.92 11.93 1.79
CA ASP A 72 -0.35 12.52 0.58
C ASP A 72 -1.35 13.40 -0.17
N ALA A 73 -0.83 14.32 -0.99
CA ALA A 73 -1.64 15.11 -1.91
C ALA A 73 -2.40 14.20 -2.90
N PRO A 74 -3.58 14.65 -3.39
CA PRO A 74 -4.39 13.85 -4.31
C PRO A 74 -3.66 13.35 -5.57
N ASP A 75 -2.74 14.15 -6.09
CA ASP A 75 -1.93 13.93 -7.28
C ASP A 75 -0.52 13.35 -7.00
N SER A 76 -0.21 13.03 -5.73
CA SER A 76 1.07 12.40 -5.35
C SER A 76 1.34 11.14 -6.20
N PRO A 77 2.50 11.03 -6.86
CA PRO A 77 2.82 9.89 -7.71
C PRO A 77 2.71 8.54 -7.00
N ARG A 78 3.19 8.44 -5.74
CA ARG A 78 3.11 7.21 -4.95
C ARG A 78 1.68 6.89 -4.50
N ARG A 79 0.87 7.90 -4.17
CA ARG A 79 -0.56 7.70 -3.86
C ARG A 79 -1.31 7.18 -5.08
N ARG A 80 -1.08 7.76 -6.25
CA ARG A 80 -1.68 7.31 -7.53
C ARG A 80 -1.22 5.89 -7.89
N ALA A 81 0.02 5.52 -7.58
CA ALA A 81 0.53 4.16 -7.74
C ALA A 81 -0.25 3.13 -6.88
N THR A 82 -0.39 3.42 -5.59
CA THR A 82 -1.15 2.57 -4.67
C THR A 82 -2.64 2.50 -5.07
N GLN A 83 -3.24 3.61 -5.51
CA GLN A 83 -4.60 3.63 -6.05
C GLN A 83 -4.76 2.77 -7.31
N PHE A 84 -3.76 2.77 -8.21
CA PHE A 84 -3.75 1.89 -9.37
C PHE A 84 -3.76 0.42 -8.95
N ALA A 85 -2.89 0.04 -8.03
CA ALA A 85 -2.83 -1.32 -7.53
C ALA A 85 -4.14 -1.73 -6.83
N MET A 86 -4.68 -0.88 -5.94
CA MET A 86 -5.97 -1.13 -5.27
C MET A 86 -7.13 -1.25 -6.26
N HIS A 87 -7.13 -0.46 -7.34
CA HIS A 87 -8.14 -0.55 -8.39
C HIS A 87 -8.07 -1.90 -9.11
N LYS A 88 -6.88 -2.38 -9.46
CA LYS A 88 -6.68 -3.70 -10.08
C LYS A 88 -7.09 -4.85 -9.16
N ILE A 89 -6.72 -4.76 -7.88
CA ILE A 89 -7.10 -5.73 -6.85
C ILE A 89 -8.62 -5.79 -6.72
N PHE A 90 -9.29 -4.63 -6.62
CA PHE A 90 -10.73 -4.55 -6.49
C PHE A 90 -11.47 -5.15 -7.70
N ASP A 91 -11.07 -4.79 -8.92
CA ASP A 91 -11.67 -5.33 -10.16
C ASP A 91 -11.53 -6.85 -10.23
N ALA A 92 -10.33 -7.38 -9.96
CA ALA A 92 -10.07 -8.81 -9.97
C ALA A 92 -10.88 -9.55 -8.89
N LEU A 93 -10.92 -9.04 -7.66
CA LEU A 93 -11.67 -9.66 -6.56
C LEU A 93 -13.18 -9.72 -6.87
N CYS A 94 -13.77 -8.64 -7.40
CA CYS A 94 -15.19 -8.64 -7.75
C CYS A 94 -15.51 -9.73 -8.79
N ARG A 95 -14.70 -9.84 -9.84
CA ARG A 95 -14.88 -10.83 -10.91
C ARG A 95 -14.64 -12.26 -10.43
N LEU A 96 -13.63 -12.48 -9.58
CA LEU A 96 -13.32 -13.81 -9.01
C LEU A 96 -14.37 -14.26 -8.00
N LEU A 97 -14.94 -13.34 -7.21
CA LEU A 97 -15.96 -13.65 -6.20
C LEU A 97 -17.37 -13.74 -6.78
N ALA A 98 -17.62 -13.19 -7.97
CA ALA A 98 -18.95 -13.17 -8.59
C ALA A 98 -19.68 -14.53 -8.61
N PRO A 99 -19.04 -15.69 -8.89
CA PRO A 99 -19.71 -16.99 -8.87
C PRO A 99 -20.11 -17.49 -7.46
N VAL A 100 -19.57 -16.91 -6.39
CA VAL A 100 -19.75 -17.37 -5.01
C VAL A 100 -20.58 -16.38 -4.19
N LEU A 101 -20.21 -15.09 -4.23
CA LEU A 101 -20.84 -14.01 -3.49
C LEU A 101 -21.65 -13.12 -4.43
N VAL A 102 -22.67 -13.70 -5.05
CA VAL A 102 -23.38 -13.11 -6.21
C VAL A 102 -23.89 -11.68 -5.97
N PHE A 103 -24.49 -11.43 -4.81
CA PHE A 103 -25.04 -10.11 -4.47
C PHE A 103 -23.95 -9.12 -4.05
N THR A 104 -23.02 -9.56 -3.20
CA THR A 104 -21.94 -8.70 -2.69
C THR A 104 -21.00 -8.25 -3.81
N ALA A 105 -20.68 -9.14 -4.76
CA ALA A 105 -19.87 -8.79 -5.92
C ALA A 105 -20.58 -7.76 -6.82
N GLU A 106 -21.89 -7.93 -7.06
CA GLU A 106 -22.69 -6.99 -7.85
C GLU A 106 -22.81 -5.62 -7.18
N GLU A 107 -23.05 -5.59 -5.87
CA GLU A 107 -23.13 -4.36 -5.08
C GLU A 107 -21.79 -3.60 -5.11
N ALA A 108 -20.69 -4.28 -4.80
CA ALA A 108 -19.35 -3.69 -4.84
C ALA A 108 -19.04 -3.12 -6.24
N TRP A 109 -19.28 -3.93 -7.28
CA TRP A 109 -19.08 -3.53 -8.67
C TRP A 109 -19.90 -2.29 -9.05
N SER A 110 -21.16 -2.23 -8.65
CA SER A 110 -22.05 -1.10 -8.89
C SER A 110 -21.51 0.19 -8.26
N HIS A 111 -20.96 0.13 -7.04
CA HIS A 111 -20.31 1.28 -6.40
C HIS A 111 -19.03 1.74 -7.12
N ALA A 112 -18.31 0.83 -7.77
CA ALA A 112 -17.15 1.19 -8.57
C ALA A 112 -17.51 1.83 -9.92
N ILE A 113 -18.60 1.38 -10.54
CA ILE A 113 -19.14 1.92 -11.80
C ILE A 113 -19.77 3.30 -11.58
N ALA A 114 -20.58 3.45 -10.53
CA ALA A 114 -21.30 4.69 -10.25
C ALA A 114 -20.34 5.87 -10.01
N GLY A 115 -19.07 5.58 -9.68
CA GLY A 115 -18.18 6.55 -9.07
C GLY A 115 -18.64 6.81 -7.63
N VAL A 116 -17.68 7.03 -6.74
CA VAL A 116 -18.01 7.59 -5.42
C VAL A 116 -17.74 9.09 -5.55
N GLY A 117 -18.78 9.92 -5.50
CA GLY A 117 -18.71 11.37 -5.69
C GLY A 117 -18.67 11.79 -7.17
N ASP A 118 -18.12 12.98 -7.46
CA ASP A 118 -18.15 13.65 -8.78
C ASP A 118 -17.26 12.99 -9.86
N ALA A 119 -16.71 11.80 -9.61
CA ALA A 119 -15.68 11.18 -10.43
C ALA A 119 -16.20 10.39 -11.65
N GLY A 120 -17.51 10.16 -11.77
CA GLY A 120 -18.10 9.45 -12.91
C GLY A 120 -17.59 8.01 -13.11
N PRO A 121 -17.94 7.35 -14.24
CA PRO A 121 -17.61 5.95 -14.49
C PRO A 121 -16.11 5.75 -14.77
N ARG A 122 -15.48 4.84 -14.00
CA ARG A 122 -14.02 4.63 -13.99
C ARG A 122 -13.45 3.90 -15.22
N SER A 123 -14.28 3.39 -16.14
CA SER A 123 -13.87 2.97 -17.48
C SER A 123 -15.06 2.84 -18.44
N ALA A 124 -14.82 2.98 -19.75
CA ALA A 124 -15.85 2.79 -20.78
C ALA A 124 -16.38 1.34 -20.86
N ALA A 125 -15.59 0.34 -20.44
CA ALA A 125 -16.02 -1.07 -20.36
C ALA A 125 -16.82 -1.39 -19.09
N ALA A 126 -16.61 -0.60 -18.03
CA ALA A 126 -17.38 -0.67 -16.79
C ALA A 126 -18.71 0.10 -16.89
N ALA A 127 -18.94 0.86 -17.97
CA ALA A 127 -19.99 1.87 -17.99
C ALA A 127 -21.44 1.37 -17.95
N THR A 128 -21.75 0.07 -18.04
CA THR A 128 -23.17 -0.37 -18.13
C THR A 128 -23.51 -1.80 -17.69
N ALA A 129 -22.56 -2.68 -17.35
CA ALA A 129 -22.84 -4.11 -17.19
C ALA A 129 -22.53 -4.65 -15.79
N SER A 130 -23.45 -5.49 -15.28
CA SER A 130 -23.29 -6.34 -14.10
C SER A 130 -21.96 -7.08 -14.11
N VAL A 131 -21.39 -7.35 -12.92
CA VAL A 131 -20.15 -8.14 -12.80
C VAL A 131 -20.34 -9.54 -13.36
N HIS A 132 -21.58 -10.05 -13.35
CA HIS A 132 -21.96 -11.37 -13.86
C HIS A 132 -21.91 -11.48 -15.40
N LEU A 133 -21.75 -10.35 -16.10
CA LEU A 133 -21.53 -10.29 -17.55
C LEU A 133 -20.04 -10.13 -17.91
N GLN A 134 -19.16 -10.08 -16.90
CA GLN A 134 -17.73 -9.92 -17.09
C GLN A 134 -17.03 -11.27 -17.17
N LEU A 135 -15.94 -11.31 -17.96
CA LEU A 135 -15.01 -12.42 -17.93
C LEU A 135 -14.15 -12.36 -16.66
N PHE A 136 -13.67 -13.54 -16.23
CA PHE A 136 -12.63 -13.62 -15.21
C PHE A 136 -11.41 -12.77 -15.61
N PRO A 137 -10.73 -12.17 -14.63
CA PRO A 137 -9.56 -11.35 -14.90
C PRO A 137 -8.45 -12.20 -15.52
N ASP A 138 -7.67 -11.60 -16.42
CA ASP A 138 -6.47 -12.20 -16.97
C ASP A 138 -5.24 -11.74 -16.18
N CYS A 139 -4.20 -12.57 -16.12
CA CYS A 139 -2.91 -12.17 -15.57
C CYS A 139 -2.29 -11.08 -16.44
N ARG A 140 -1.48 -10.20 -15.83
CA ARG A 140 -0.71 -9.21 -16.59
C ARG A 140 0.20 -9.92 -17.62
N ALA A 141 0.39 -9.31 -18.79
CA ALA A 141 1.33 -9.81 -19.78
C ALA A 141 2.75 -9.90 -19.17
N ALA A 142 3.45 -10.99 -19.44
CA ALA A 142 4.67 -11.44 -18.76
C ALA A 142 5.92 -10.52 -18.85
N ALA A 143 5.80 -9.30 -19.36
CA ALA A 143 6.91 -8.37 -19.48
C ALA A 143 6.75 -7.23 -18.47
N PRO A 144 7.44 -7.27 -17.32
CA PRO A 144 7.62 -6.06 -16.52
C PRO A 144 8.34 -5.00 -17.37
N PRO A 145 8.03 -3.70 -17.23
CA PRO A 145 8.85 -2.64 -17.81
C PRO A 145 10.29 -2.76 -17.29
N ALA A 146 11.26 -2.29 -18.06
CA ALA A 146 12.70 -2.37 -17.75
C ALA A 146 12.99 -2.05 -16.26
N GLY A 147 13.44 -3.05 -15.51
CA GLY A 147 13.60 -2.99 -14.05
C GLY A 147 13.86 -4.37 -13.43
N ALA A 148 13.87 -4.45 -12.08
CA ALA A 148 14.01 -5.73 -11.36
C ALA A 148 12.88 -6.70 -11.76
N THR A 149 13.18 -7.99 -11.89
CA THR A 149 12.16 -9.02 -12.19
C THR A 149 11.20 -9.19 -11.01
N ASP A 150 9.99 -9.70 -11.26
CA ASP A 150 9.03 -9.97 -10.18
C ASP A 150 9.60 -10.95 -9.15
N GLU A 151 10.43 -11.90 -9.59
CA GLU A 151 11.16 -12.81 -8.70
C GLU A 151 12.14 -12.08 -7.77
N ALA A 152 12.90 -11.11 -8.29
CA ALA A 152 13.79 -10.32 -7.44
C ALA A 152 13.00 -9.47 -6.43
N VAL A 153 11.84 -8.94 -6.83
CA VAL A 153 10.94 -8.21 -5.93
C VAL A 153 10.41 -9.12 -4.83
N ARG A 154 9.94 -10.34 -5.16
CA ARG A 154 9.49 -11.33 -4.16
C ARG A 154 10.58 -11.65 -3.15
N GLN A 155 11.78 -11.98 -3.63
CA GLN A 155 12.92 -12.29 -2.76
C GLN A 155 13.26 -11.12 -1.83
N GLN A 156 13.23 -9.90 -2.34
CA GLN A 156 13.50 -8.71 -1.55
C GLN A 156 12.42 -8.47 -0.49
N ILE A 157 11.15 -8.64 -0.82
CA ILE A 157 10.04 -8.53 0.14
C ILE A 157 10.13 -9.61 1.22
N ASP A 158 10.46 -10.85 0.86
CA ASP A 158 10.66 -11.93 1.84
C ASP A 158 11.75 -11.59 2.86
N GLN A 159 12.83 -10.96 2.42
CA GLN A 159 13.88 -10.48 3.31
C GLN A 159 13.39 -9.33 4.20
N LEU A 160 12.68 -8.35 3.63
CA LEU A 160 12.10 -7.24 4.40
C LEU A 160 11.08 -7.74 5.43
N LEU A 161 10.29 -8.77 5.13
CA LEU A 161 9.34 -9.38 6.08
C LEU A 161 10.06 -10.09 7.24
N ARG A 162 11.21 -10.74 6.99
CA ARG A 162 12.05 -11.27 8.08
C ARG A 162 12.55 -10.16 8.99
N LEU A 163 13.03 -9.06 8.42
CA LEU A 163 13.47 -7.89 9.19
C LEU A 163 12.29 -7.25 9.96
N ARG A 164 11.09 -7.19 9.35
CA ARG A 164 9.87 -6.73 10.03
C ARG A 164 9.53 -7.61 11.24
N GLY A 165 9.77 -8.91 11.16
CA GLY A 165 9.66 -9.83 12.31
C GLY A 165 10.64 -9.51 13.43
N VAL A 166 11.92 -9.27 13.10
CA VAL A 166 12.96 -8.86 14.08
C VAL A 166 12.60 -7.54 14.76
N ILE A 167 12.19 -6.53 13.97
CA ILE A 167 11.72 -5.24 14.49
C ILE A 167 10.49 -5.42 15.37
N GLY A 168 9.53 -6.24 14.94
CA GLY A 168 8.30 -6.52 15.69
C GLY A 168 8.56 -7.08 17.09
N GLN A 169 9.51 -8.02 17.22
CA GLN A 169 9.92 -8.56 18.52
C GLN A 169 10.51 -7.48 19.43
N ALA A 170 11.38 -6.62 18.89
CA ALA A 170 11.99 -5.54 19.65
C ALA A 170 10.96 -4.46 20.07
N LEU A 171 10.02 -4.12 19.19
CA LEU A 171 8.93 -3.19 19.48
C LEU A 171 8.00 -3.74 20.57
N GLU A 172 7.68 -5.02 20.53
CA GLU A 172 6.82 -5.65 21.53
C GLU A 172 7.48 -5.66 22.91
N LYS A 173 8.78 -5.97 22.98
CA LYS A 173 9.56 -5.85 24.21
C LYS A 173 9.52 -4.42 24.77
N ALA A 174 9.73 -3.41 23.92
CA ALA A 174 9.69 -2.01 24.33
C ALA A 174 8.30 -1.56 24.82
N ARG A 175 7.21 -2.10 24.25
CA ARG A 175 5.83 -1.86 24.73
C ARG A 175 5.59 -2.48 26.10
N GLN A 176 6.07 -3.70 26.33
CA GLN A 176 5.97 -4.38 27.64
C GLN A 176 6.73 -3.62 28.73
N GLU A 177 7.88 -3.04 28.38
CA GLU A 177 8.68 -2.17 29.24
C GLU A 177 8.08 -0.74 29.39
N LYS A 178 6.94 -0.46 28.73
CA LYS A 178 6.24 0.84 28.71
C LYS A 178 7.10 2.00 28.18
N LEU A 179 8.11 1.71 27.36
CA LEU A 179 8.98 2.71 26.74
C LEU A 179 8.22 3.50 25.65
N ILE A 180 7.39 2.80 24.89
CA ILE A 180 6.57 3.34 23.78
C ILE A 180 5.13 2.82 23.88
N GLY A 181 4.17 3.62 23.40
CA GLY A 181 2.78 3.19 23.27
C GLY A 181 2.46 2.56 21.90
N ASN A 182 3.06 3.10 20.83
CA ASN A 182 2.88 2.62 19.47
C ASN A 182 4.21 2.63 18.69
N SER A 183 4.25 2.02 17.50
CA SER A 183 5.49 1.91 16.70
C SER A 183 5.99 3.24 16.14
N LEU A 184 5.10 4.23 15.96
CA LEU A 184 5.47 5.55 15.45
C LEU A 184 6.21 6.40 16.51
N GLU A 185 6.10 6.05 17.79
CA GLU A 185 6.88 6.65 18.88
C GLU A 185 8.29 6.07 18.99
N ALA A 186 8.60 5.02 18.23
CA ALA A 186 9.89 4.35 18.27
C ALA A 186 10.90 4.98 17.31
N ARG A 187 12.13 5.15 17.79
CA ARG A 187 13.34 5.13 16.99
C ARG A 187 13.85 3.71 16.96
N VAL A 188 14.04 3.16 15.76
CA VAL A 188 14.55 1.81 15.57
C VAL A 188 15.92 1.88 14.91
N THR A 189 16.92 1.34 15.59
CA THR A 189 18.23 1.07 15.00
C THR A 189 18.24 -0.38 14.54
N LEU A 190 18.10 -0.58 13.23
CA LEU A 190 18.13 -1.88 12.57
C LEU A 190 19.56 -2.19 12.14
N LYS A 191 20.13 -3.23 12.75
CA LYS A 191 21.42 -3.82 12.36
C LYS A 191 21.14 -4.96 11.40
N CYS A 192 21.62 -4.90 10.16
CA CYS A 192 21.48 -5.98 9.18
C CYS A 192 22.48 -5.82 8.02
N ASP A 193 22.66 -6.86 7.21
CA ASP A 193 23.47 -6.76 5.99
C ASP A 193 22.74 -5.81 5.02
N ARG A 194 23.41 -4.72 4.65
CA ARG A 194 22.85 -3.70 3.75
C ARG A 194 22.39 -4.26 2.41
N LYS A 195 22.94 -5.39 1.95
CA LYS A 195 22.47 -6.11 0.75
C LYS A 195 21.03 -6.59 0.87
N THR A 196 20.58 -6.89 2.09
CA THR A 196 19.21 -7.34 2.41
C THR A 196 18.17 -6.26 2.10
N ILE A 197 18.52 -5.00 2.35
CA ILE A 197 17.67 -3.84 2.07
C ILE A 197 17.70 -3.48 0.58
N GLY A 198 18.85 -3.70 -0.08
CA GLY A 198 19.04 -3.40 -1.49
C GLY A 198 18.97 -1.90 -1.78
N SER A 199 18.29 -1.52 -2.85
CA SER A 199 18.16 -0.13 -3.33
C SER A 199 16.93 0.62 -2.81
N VAL A 200 16.23 0.09 -1.81
CA VAL A 200 15.01 0.70 -1.25
C VAL A 200 15.36 1.97 -0.49
N SER A 201 14.62 3.04 -0.76
CA SER A 201 14.83 4.32 -0.08
C SER A 201 14.52 4.23 1.43
N LYS A 202 15.13 5.12 2.23
CA LYS A 202 14.87 5.16 3.68
C LYS A 202 13.39 5.41 3.95
N GLU A 203 12.77 6.30 3.21
CA GLU A 203 11.37 6.67 3.34
C GLU A 203 10.43 5.49 3.08
N GLU A 204 10.75 4.68 2.07
CA GLU A 204 9.99 3.48 1.73
C GLU A 204 10.20 2.37 2.77
N LEU A 205 11.38 2.24 3.37
CA LEU A 205 11.61 1.33 4.50
C LEU A 205 10.87 1.76 5.76
N GLU A 206 10.89 3.05 6.10
CA GLU A 206 10.11 3.59 7.23
C GLU A 206 8.61 3.30 7.08
N GLU A 207 8.09 3.42 5.84
CA GLU A 207 6.71 3.07 5.54
C GLU A 207 6.46 1.56 5.61
N PHE A 208 7.33 0.74 5.02
CA PHE A 208 7.23 -0.72 5.06
C PHE A 208 7.23 -1.28 6.49
N PHE A 209 8.07 -0.71 7.37
CA PHE A 209 8.15 -1.12 8.77
C PHE A 209 7.15 -0.39 9.69
N ILE A 210 6.44 0.61 9.17
CA ILE A 210 5.47 1.44 9.93
C ILE A 210 6.14 2.12 11.13
N LEU A 211 7.19 2.88 10.82
CA LEU A 211 8.04 3.60 11.76
C LEU A 211 8.15 5.09 11.41
N SER A 212 8.46 5.89 12.42
CA SER A 212 8.74 7.32 12.25
C SER A 212 10.23 7.64 12.16
N ASP A 213 11.10 6.77 12.67
CA ASP A 213 12.52 7.06 12.79
C ASP A 213 13.31 5.75 12.70
N LEU A 214 13.96 5.55 11.55
CA LEU A 214 14.73 4.36 11.23
C LEU A 214 16.21 4.72 11.02
N ILE A 215 17.08 4.00 11.72
CA ILE A 215 18.53 4.04 11.53
C ILE A 215 18.96 2.65 11.06
N ILE A 216 19.74 2.59 9.99
CA ILE A 216 20.25 1.33 9.43
C ILE A 216 21.75 1.29 9.66
N GLU A 217 22.19 0.25 10.37
CA GLU A 217 23.60 -0.04 10.62
C GLU A 217 23.98 -1.37 9.97
N ASP A 218 25.15 -1.42 9.35
CA ASP A 218 25.62 -2.63 8.68
C ASP A 218 26.12 -3.64 9.72
N ALA A 219 25.59 -4.86 9.68
CA ALA A 219 25.95 -5.93 10.59
C ALA A 219 25.68 -7.31 9.96
N GLY A 220 26.49 -8.31 10.32
CA GLY A 220 26.32 -9.67 9.80
C GLY A 220 25.05 -10.38 10.29
N GLU A 221 24.52 -10.01 11.45
CA GLU A 221 23.33 -10.60 12.06
C GLU A 221 22.22 -9.56 12.25
N ALA A 222 21.00 -9.94 11.91
CA ALA A 222 19.84 -9.06 11.99
C ALA A 222 19.39 -8.85 13.45
N SER A 223 19.42 -7.61 13.92
CA SER A 223 18.90 -7.23 15.24
C SER A 223 18.31 -5.82 15.22
N ALA A 224 17.38 -5.54 16.14
CA ALA A 224 16.74 -4.24 16.26
C ALA A 224 16.83 -3.73 17.70
N ILE A 225 17.23 -2.47 17.84
CA ILE A 225 17.26 -1.74 19.10
C ILE A 225 16.17 -0.66 19.03
N VAL A 226 15.37 -0.55 20.07
CA VAL A 226 14.23 0.37 20.14
C VAL A 226 14.46 1.40 21.24
N GLU A 227 14.34 2.66 20.87
CA GLU A 227 14.34 3.80 21.78
C GLU A 227 13.09 4.65 21.53
N LYS A 228 12.75 5.53 22.47
CA LYS A 228 11.71 6.53 22.22
C LYS A 228 12.29 7.63 21.32
N THR A 229 11.62 7.92 20.22
CA THR A 229 12.06 9.00 19.33
C THR A 229 11.98 10.37 20.05
N PRO A 230 12.98 11.26 19.88
CA PRO A 230 12.96 12.59 20.46
C PRO A 230 12.02 13.55 19.70
N TYR A 231 11.54 13.14 18.52
CA TYR A 231 10.75 14.00 17.66
C TYR A 231 9.29 14.12 18.12
N ALA A 232 8.70 15.29 17.89
CA ALA A 232 7.30 15.55 18.20
C ALA A 232 6.36 14.89 17.18
N LYS A 233 5.16 14.53 17.64
CA LYS A 233 4.11 13.90 16.83
C LYS A 233 3.46 14.93 15.90
N CYS A 234 3.37 14.63 14.60
CA CYS A 234 2.55 15.40 13.68
C CYS A 234 1.06 15.12 13.91
N ALA A 235 0.24 16.17 14.06
CA ALA A 235 -1.19 16.04 14.32
C ALA A 235 -1.99 15.38 13.16
N ARG A 236 -1.47 15.44 11.92
CA ARG A 236 -2.15 14.89 10.73
C ARG A 236 -1.76 13.45 10.42
N CYS A 237 -0.48 13.18 10.20
CA CYS A 237 -0.03 11.83 9.82
C CYS A 237 0.39 10.94 10.98
N TRP A 238 0.43 11.49 12.19
CA TRP A 238 0.84 10.82 13.43
C TRP A 238 2.28 10.32 13.46
N ARG A 239 3.06 10.49 12.38
CA ARG A 239 4.50 10.27 12.43
C ARG A 239 5.18 11.30 13.30
N HIS A 240 6.24 10.87 13.98
CA HIS A 240 7.13 11.72 14.75
C HIS A 240 8.24 12.24 13.84
N ARG A 241 8.34 13.55 13.65
CA ARG A 241 9.28 14.16 12.69
C ARG A 241 9.98 15.36 13.32
N GLU A 242 11.26 15.53 12.98
CA GLU A 242 12.08 16.65 13.43
C GLU A 242 11.49 18.02 13.06
N THR A 243 10.77 18.08 11.94
CA THR A 243 10.18 19.30 11.40
C THR A 243 8.95 19.78 12.15
N VAL A 244 8.36 18.96 13.03
CA VAL A 244 7.18 19.37 13.81
C VAL A 244 7.60 20.47 14.79
N GLY A 245 6.86 21.58 14.81
CA GLY A 245 7.17 22.78 15.58
C GLY A 245 7.99 23.84 14.83
N GLN A 246 8.45 23.55 13.61
CA GLN A 246 9.28 24.50 12.83
C GLN A 246 8.45 25.49 12.01
N SER A 247 7.21 25.16 11.66
CA SER A 247 6.32 26.06 10.92
C SER A 247 5.68 27.10 11.83
N ALA A 248 5.72 28.37 11.40
CA ALA A 248 4.99 29.45 12.05
C ALA A 248 3.47 29.42 11.78
N VAL A 249 3.04 28.79 10.68
CA VAL A 249 1.63 28.73 10.27
C VAL A 249 0.94 27.50 10.85
N HIS A 250 1.62 26.36 10.84
CA HIS A 250 1.10 25.07 11.30
C HIS A 250 2.11 24.37 12.23
N PRO A 251 2.28 24.82 13.48
CA PRO A 251 3.30 24.30 14.38
C PRO A 251 3.14 22.81 14.71
N ASP A 252 1.92 22.27 14.67
CA ASP A 252 1.66 20.85 14.96
C ASP A 252 1.82 19.91 13.74
N LEU A 253 2.23 20.44 12.58
CA LEU A 253 2.40 19.67 11.35
C LEU A 253 3.88 19.46 11.01
N CYS A 254 4.18 18.32 10.37
CA CYS A 254 5.46 18.15 9.69
C CYS A 254 5.43 18.83 8.31
N ASP A 255 6.60 19.08 7.75
CA ASP A 255 6.84 19.68 6.43
C ASP A 255 6.00 19.03 5.30
N ARG A 256 5.92 17.69 5.27
CA ARG A 256 5.10 16.94 4.32
C ARG A 256 3.62 17.25 4.50
N CYS A 257 3.12 17.27 5.74
CA CYS A 257 1.70 17.49 5.98
C CYS A 257 1.30 18.94 5.73
N GLU A 258 2.15 19.89 6.11
CA GLU A 258 1.96 21.30 5.84
C GLU A 258 1.92 21.59 4.33
N SER A 259 2.89 21.07 3.55
CA SER A 259 2.90 21.28 2.10
C SER A 259 1.64 20.75 1.41
N VAL A 260 1.11 19.61 1.85
CA VAL A 260 -0.16 19.06 1.35
C VAL A 260 -1.34 19.95 1.73
N VAL A 261 -1.46 20.38 2.99
CA VAL A 261 -2.56 21.26 3.42
C VAL A 261 -2.53 22.58 2.65
N ALA A 262 -1.36 23.19 2.52
CA ALA A 262 -1.17 24.43 1.77
C ALA A 262 -1.50 24.29 0.27
N SER A 263 -1.28 23.10 -0.32
CA SER A 263 -1.63 22.84 -1.72
C SER A 263 -3.15 22.79 -1.95
N ILE A 264 -3.92 22.31 -0.98
CA ILE A 264 -5.38 22.18 -1.07
C ILE A 264 -6.04 23.56 -0.97
N THR A 265 -5.62 24.40 -0.02
CA THR A 265 -6.17 25.77 0.13
C THR A 265 -6.01 26.58 -1.15
N LYS A 266 -4.88 26.44 -1.85
CA LYS A 266 -4.65 27.10 -3.15
C LYS A 266 -5.54 26.57 -4.28
N MET A 267 -6.02 25.32 -4.19
CA MET A 267 -6.96 24.76 -5.16
C MET A 267 -8.37 25.31 -4.92
N GLU A 268 -8.78 25.43 -3.66
CA GLU A 268 -10.07 25.99 -3.27
C GLU A 268 -10.19 27.48 -3.59
N GLU A 269 -9.11 28.27 -3.39
CA GLU A 269 -9.08 29.70 -3.77
C GLU A 269 -9.11 29.94 -5.29
N ARG A 270 -8.83 28.90 -6.10
CA ARG A 270 -8.80 28.95 -7.56
C ARG A 270 -10.03 28.34 -8.23
N ALA A 271 -10.88 27.66 -7.47
CA ALA A 271 -12.13 27.03 -7.94
C ALA A 271 -13.30 28.03 -7.83
#